data_AF-A0A946NLN9-F1
#
_entry.id   AF-A0A946NLN9-F1
#
_cell.length_a   1.000
_cell.length_b   1.000
_cell.length_c   1.000
_cell.angle_alpha   90.00
_cell.angle_beta   90.00
_cell.angle_gamma   90.00
#
_symmetry.space_group_name_H-M   'P 1'
#
loop_
_entity.id
_entity.type
_entity.pdbx_description
1 polymer ?
#
loop_
_entity_poly.entity_id
_entity_poly.type
_entity_poly.pdbx_seq_one_letter_code
_entity_poly.pdbx_strand_id
1 'polypeptide(L)'
;MDSELNKNVWNKKKIRKILGPFLVMAGLGYTYHSHLTGCPRYVIFAGWAMGPPVWFVIEYWFLFEEKEEDLHSFRHYQSLGRNLWLGFLAYLAAFYLGSWK
;
A
#
# COMPACT_ATOMS: atom_id res chain seq x y z
N MET A 1 25.59 10.77 -20.32
CA MET A 1 24.59 11.29 -19.36
C MET A 1 23.41 10.32 -19.18
N ASP A 2 23.20 9.39 -20.12
CA ASP A 2 22.06 8.45 -20.12
C ASP A 2 22.21 7.25 -19.16
N SER A 3 23.44 6.92 -18.76
CA SER A 3 23.71 5.80 -17.85
C SER A 3 23.19 6.04 -16.43
N GLU A 4 23.31 7.25 -15.90
CA GLU A 4 22.82 7.56 -14.55
C GLU A 4 21.30 7.67 -14.47
N LEU A 5 20.67 8.22 -15.52
CA LEU A 5 19.21 8.30 -15.61
C LEU A 5 18.59 6.89 -15.57
N ASN A 6 19.07 6.01 -16.44
CA ASN A 6 18.58 4.63 -16.56
C ASN A 6 18.80 3.82 -15.25
N LYS A 7 19.94 4.05 -14.58
CA LYS A 7 20.23 3.44 -13.27
C LYS A 7 19.27 3.91 -12.18
N ASN A 8 18.90 5.18 -12.17
CA ASN A 8 17.91 5.74 -11.25
C ASN A 8 16.50 5.18 -11.49
N VAL A 9 16.06 5.06 -12.75
CA VAL A 9 14.73 4.51 -13.07
C VAL A 9 14.63 3.03 -12.66
N TRP A 10 15.66 2.24 -12.97
CA TRP A 10 15.72 0.84 -12.55
C TRP A 10 15.67 0.70 -11.02
N ASN A 11 16.32 1.62 -10.29
CA ASN A 11 16.29 1.64 -8.85
C ASN A 11 14.89 1.98 -8.30
N LYS A 12 14.20 2.98 -8.86
CA LYS A 12 12.82 3.34 -8.45
C LYS A 12 11.82 2.21 -8.68
N LYS A 13 11.85 1.55 -9.85
CA LYS A 13 11.01 0.37 -10.15
C LYS A 13 11.24 -0.78 -9.15
N LYS A 14 12.50 -1.04 -8.81
CA LYS A 14 12.89 -2.07 -7.83
C LYS A 14 12.44 -1.71 -6.42
N ILE A 15 12.63 -0.45 -6.01
CA ILE A 15 12.16 0.07 -4.73
C ILE A 15 10.65 -0.09 -4.62
N ARG A 16 9.87 0.33 -5.63
CA ARG A 16 8.40 0.18 -5.61
C ARG A 16 7.95 -1.27 -5.40
N LYS A 17 8.56 -2.22 -6.11
CA LYS A 17 8.25 -3.65 -5.98
C LYS A 17 8.51 -4.24 -4.59
N ILE A 18 9.49 -3.70 -3.86
CA ILE A 18 9.88 -4.21 -2.53
C ILE A 18 9.17 -3.45 -1.41
N LEU A 19 9.05 -2.13 -1.54
CA LEU A 19 8.52 -1.27 -0.48
C LEU A 19 7.04 -1.54 -0.20
N GLY A 20 6.22 -1.77 -1.24
CA GLY A 20 4.80 -2.06 -1.08
C GLY A 20 4.55 -3.30 -0.20
N PRO A 21 5.07 -4.49 -0.57
CA PRO A 21 4.95 -5.69 0.26
C PRO A 21 5.57 -5.53 1.65
N PHE A 22 6.70 -4.83 1.76
CA PHE A 22 7.35 -4.58 3.04
C PHE A 22 6.46 -3.75 3.98
N LEU A 23 5.83 -2.68 3.47
CA LEU A 23 4.91 -1.84 4.23
C LEU A 23 3.67 -2.64 4.68
N VAL A 24 3.15 -3.52 3.82
CA VAL A 24 2.04 -4.41 4.19
C VAL A 24 2.44 -5.35 5.31
N MET A 25 3.61 -6.00 5.23
CA MET A 25 4.11 -6.91 6.27
C MET A 25 4.36 -6.16 7.60
N ALA A 26 4.96 -4.96 7.53
CA ALA A 26 5.16 -4.11 8.70
C ALA A 26 3.83 -3.68 9.32
N GLY A 27 2.84 -3.30 8.50
CA GLY A 27 1.50 -2.94 8.94
C GLY A 27 0.77 -4.11 9.59
N LEU A 28 0.90 -5.33 9.06
CA LEU A 28 0.33 -6.54 9.65
C LEU A 28 1.00 -6.88 10.99
N GLY A 29 2.33 -6.78 11.07
CA GLY A 29 3.08 -6.96 12.32
C GLY A 29 2.67 -5.94 13.39
N TYR A 30 2.56 -4.67 13.01
CA TYR A 30 2.08 -3.61 13.90
C TYR A 30 0.64 -3.86 14.34
N THR A 31 -0.23 -4.32 13.45
CA THR A 31 -1.63 -4.66 13.77
C THR A 31 -1.70 -5.79 14.77
N TYR A 32 -0.92 -6.85 14.58
CA TYR A 32 -0.86 -7.98 15.51
C TYR A 32 -0.34 -7.55 16.89
N HIS A 33 0.76 -6.78 16.94
CA HIS A 33 1.30 -6.27 18.19
C HIS A 33 0.33 -5.31 18.91
N SER A 34 -0.31 -4.42 18.15
CA SER A 34 -1.32 -3.48 18.65
C SER A 34 -2.55 -4.22 19.19
N HIS A 35 -2.93 -5.32 18.56
CA HIS A 35 -4.03 -6.16 19.03
C HIS A 35 -3.72 -6.81 20.39
N LEU A 36 -2.48 -7.28 20.59
CA LEU A 36 -2.03 -7.87 21.85
C LEU A 36 -1.89 -6.84 22.98
N THR A 37 -1.55 -5.59 22.67
CA THR A 37 -1.34 -4.51 23.64
C THR A 37 -2.61 -3.72 24.00
N GLY A 38 -3.77 -4.11 23.44
CA GLY A 38 -5.05 -3.49 23.75
C GLY A 38 -5.32 -2.16 23.01
N CYS A 39 -4.62 -1.90 21.92
CA CYS A 39 -4.85 -0.71 21.10
C CYS A 39 -6.29 -0.66 20.57
N PRO A 40 -6.95 0.51 20.55
CA PRO A 40 -8.32 0.60 20.06
C PRO A 40 -8.42 0.21 18.58
N ARG A 41 -9.34 -0.71 18.28
CA ARG A 41 -9.53 -1.30 16.94
C ARG A 41 -9.79 -0.26 15.84
N TYR A 42 -10.43 0.87 16.18
CA TYR A 42 -10.67 1.96 15.24
C TYR A 42 -9.39 2.66 14.78
N VAL A 43 -8.33 2.70 15.61
CA VAL A 43 -7.03 3.28 15.24
C VAL A 43 -6.33 2.39 14.23
N ILE A 44 -6.35 1.08 14.47
CA ILE A 44 -5.83 0.07 13.54
C ILE A 44 -6.56 0.18 12.20
N PHE A 45 -7.89 0.24 12.24
CA PHE A 45 -8.72 0.40 11.05
C PHE A 45 -8.43 1.70 10.29
N ALA A 46 -8.32 2.83 11.00
CA ALA A 46 -8.01 4.12 10.37
C ALA A 46 -6.62 4.15 9.73
N GLY A 47 -5.62 3.57 10.40
CA GLY A 47 -4.25 3.46 9.88
C GLY A 47 -4.21 2.65 8.58
N TRP A 48 -4.91 1.52 8.57
CA TRP A 48 -5.12 0.75 7.35
C TRP A 48 -5.90 1.55 6.31
N ALA A 49 -7.02 2.19 6.65
CA ALA A 49 -7.83 2.94 5.69
C ALA A 49 -7.06 4.06 4.97
N MET A 50 -6.15 4.73 5.67
CA MET A 50 -5.36 5.85 5.14
C MET A 50 -4.04 5.43 4.49
N GLY A 51 -3.41 4.35 4.96
CA GLY A 51 -2.07 3.94 4.52
C GLY A 51 -1.97 3.71 3.00
N PRO A 52 -2.79 2.84 2.40
CA PRO A 52 -2.72 2.54 0.97
C PRO A 52 -3.12 3.71 0.05
N PRO A 53 -4.13 4.54 0.37
CA PRO A 53 -4.34 5.80 -0.36
C PRO A 53 -3.11 6.71 -0.38
N VAL A 54 -2.45 6.90 0.77
CA VAL A 54 -1.22 7.70 0.86
C VAL A 54 -0.09 7.05 0.06
N TRP A 55 0.03 5.72 0.13
CA TRP A 55 1.01 4.96 -0.64
C TRP A 55 0.83 5.13 -2.15
N PHE A 56 -0.39 5.03 -2.67
CA PHE A 56 -0.66 5.22 -4.10
C PHE A 56 -0.32 6.62 -4.60
N VAL A 57 -0.49 7.66 -3.76
CA VAL A 57 -0.06 9.02 -4.09
C VAL A 57 1.46 9.12 -4.14
N ILE A 58 2.17 8.53 -3.17
CA ILE A 58 3.64 8.49 -3.16
C ILE A 58 4.16 7.75 -4.40
N GLU A 59 3.54 6.62 -4.76
CA GLU A 59 3.90 5.89 -5.98
C GLU A 59 3.73 6.74 -7.23
N TYR A 60 2.62 7.48 -7.35
CA TYR A 60 2.36 8.32 -8.52
C TYR A 60 3.28 9.54 -8.61
N TRP A 61 3.63 10.18 -7.49
CA TRP A 61 4.46 11.39 -7.49
C TRP A 61 5.96 11.11 -7.57
N PHE A 62 6.44 10.07 -6.86
CA PHE A 62 7.88 9.85 -6.68
C PHE A 62 8.43 8.65 -7.46
N LEU A 63 7.60 7.63 -7.72
CA LEU A 63 8.04 6.35 -8.27
C LEU A 63 7.53 6.08 -9.70
N PHE A 64 6.51 6.80 -10.15
CA PHE A 64 6.01 6.73 -11.53
C PHE A 64 6.89 7.57 -12.45
N GLU A 65 7.25 7.01 -13.59
CA GLU A 65 8.12 7.66 -14.58
C GLU A 65 7.54 7.44 -15.98
N GLU A 66 6.87 8.48 -16.50
CA GLU A 66 6.07 8.43 -17.74
C GLU A 66 6.88 8.06 -18.99
N LYS A 67 8.20 8.29 -18.99
CA LYS A 67 9.09 7.93 -20.10
C LYS A 67 9.33 6.42 -20.24
N GLU A 68 9.09 5.66 -19.18
CA GLU A 68 9.48 4.25 -19.08
C GLU A 68 8.34 3.30 -18.71
N GLU A 69 7.20 3.84 -18.30
CA GLU A 69 6.02 3.07 -17.96
C GLU A 69 4.79 3.62 -18.64
N ASP A 70 4.02 2.72 -19.25
CA ASP A 70 2.71 3.05 -19.77
C ASP A 70 1.77 3.41 -18.62
N LEU A 71 1.24 4.64 -18.66
CA LEU A 71 0.29 5.16 -17.70
C LEU A 71 -0.93 4.25 -17.55
N HIS A 72 -1.34 3.59 -18.63
CA HIS A 72 -2.47 2.66 -18.61
C HIS A 72 -2.14 1.41 -17.76
N SER A 73 -0.96 0.82 -17.95
CA SER A 73 -0.48 -0.29 -17.11
C SER A 73 -0.35 0.11 -15.64
N PHE A 74 0.22 1.28 -15.35
CA PHE A 74 0.36 1.78 -13.97
C PHE A 74 -1.00 1.97 -13.28
N ARG A 75 -1.97 2.60 -13.96
CA ARG A 75 -3.34 2.75 -13.45
C ARG A 75 -4.04 1.42 -13.25
N HIS A 76 -3.79 0.44 -14.12
CA HIS A 76 -4.33 -0.90 -13.96
C HIS A 76 -3.84 -1.55 -12.66
N TYR A 77 -2.53 -1.49 -12.39
CA TYR A 77 -1.96 -2.01 -11.14
C TYR A 77 -2.48 -1.27 -9.90
N GLN A 78 -2.61 0.07 -9.95
CA GLN A 78 -3.21 0.83 -8.84
C GLN A 78 -4.68 0.45 -8.62
N SER A 79 -5.45 0.25 -9.68
CA SER A 79 -6.85 -0.19 -9.58
C SER A 79 -6.97 -1.59 -8.99
N LEU A 80 -6.10 -2.51 -9.40
CA LEU A 80 -6.03 -3.87 -8.84
C LEU A 80 -5.69 -3.84 -7.35
N GLY A 81 -4.67 -3.07 -6.98
CA GLY A 81 -4.26 -2.87 -5.58
C GLY A 81 -5.38 -2.24 -4.74
N ARG A 82 -6.05 -1.21 -5.25
CA ARG A 82 -7.21 -0.59 -4.62
C ARG A 82 -8.34 -1.58 -4.38
N ASN A 83 -8.67 -2.41 -5.37
CA ASN A 83 -9.78 -3.36 -5.25
C ASN A 83 -9.47 -4.45 -4.20
N LEU A 84 -8.24 -4.99 -4.21
CA LEU A 84 -7.79 -5.93 -3.19
C LEU A 84 -7.81 -5.29 -1.80
N TRP A 85 -7.35 -4.04 -1.73
CA TRP A 85 -7.33 -3.24 -0.51
C TRP A 85 -8.73 -3.00 0.06
N LEU A 86 -9.69 -2.61 -0.78
CA LEU A 86 -11.09 -2.43 -0.38
C LEU A 86 -11.70 -3.72 0.16
N GLY A 87 -11.37 -4.88 -0.44
CA GLY A 87 -11.78 -6.18 0.09
C GLY A 87 -11.20 -6.45 1.49
N PHE A 88 -9.93 -6.14 1.70
CA PHE A 88 -9.29 -6.26 3.01
C PHE A 88 -9.89 -5.30 4.06
N LEU A 89 -10.18 -4.05 3.68
CA LEU A 89 -10.89 -3.11 4.55
C LEU A 89 -12.29 -3.58 4.91
N ALA A 90 -13.03 -4.13 3.94
CA ALA A 90 -14.35 -4.69 4.20
C ALA A 90 -14.26 -5.86 5.19
N TYR A 91 -13.26 -6.74 5.04
CA TYR A 91 -12.98 -7.80 6.01
C TYR A 91 -12.66 -7.24 7.40
N LEU A 92 -11.76 -6.25 7.52
CA LEU A 92 -11.42 -5.62 8.80
C LEU A 92 -12.62 -4.92 9.44
N ALA A 93 -13.43 -4.22 8.66
CA ALA A 93 -14.64 -3.56 9.13
C ALA A 93 -15.61 -4.60 9.68
N ALA A 94 -15.86 -5.69 8.93
CA ALA A 94 -16.71 -6.77 9.37
C ALA A 94 -16.14 -7.43 10.63
N PHE A 95 -14.84 -7.72 10.70
CA PHE A 95 -14.20 -8.36 11.85
C PHE A 95 -14.23 -7.50 13.12
N TYR A 96 -13.99 -6.19 13.02
CA TYR A 96 -13.91 -5.30 14.18
C TYR A 96 -15.23 -4.66 14.59
N LEU A 97 -16.12 -4.35 13.63
CA LEU A 97 -17.41 -3.68 13.87
C LEU A 97 -18.59 -4.65 13.83
N GLY A 98 -18.43 -5.82 13.22
CA GLY A 98 -19.46 -6.86 13.25
C GLY A 98 -19.66 -7.34 14.67
N SER A 99 -20.87 -7.16 15.18
CA SER A 99 -21.33 -7.80 16.42
C SER A 99 -21.62 -9.27 16.13
N TRP A 100 -20.58 -10.04 15.79
CA TRP A 100 -20.67 -11.49 15.64
C TRP A 100 -21.01 -12.06 17.02
N LYS A 101 -22.28 -12.36 17.22
CA LYS A 101 -22.83 -12.93 18.44
C LYS A 101 -23.42 -14.29 18.10
#